data_AF-A0A497GDZ6-F1
#
_entry.id   AF-A0A497GDZ6-F1
#
_cell.length_a   1.000
_cell.length_b   1.000
_cell.length_c   1.000
_cell.angle_alpha   90.00
_cell.angle_beta   90.00
_cell.angle_gamma   90.00
#
_symmetry.space_group_name_H-M   'P 1'
#
loop_
_entity.id
_entity.type
_entity.pdbx_description
1 polymer ?
#
loop_
_entity_poly.entity_id
_entity_poly.type
_entity_poly.pdbx_seq_one_letter_code
_entity_poly.pdbx_strand_id
1 'polypeptide(L)'
;MKLEGRPLTSLVGREAYRQLLGVKVFDADGTYVGYLKRVYVERRSGRARRLIIRLLDGRLLPLKPQELRLTPTGLLITRRLRVETGGLSTSLRRLEEAVMEIKRIRERILELDEAYIAGEMSRDTYLSFRSGLELKRRQLLSEVRGLVEELESQVSGLEEERRGLLSKLRSASAHERGEAARRLRSLRMLITRINELLETAKHELSLEMELDDFIESCLR
;
A
#
# COMPACT_ATOMS: atom_id res chain seq x y z
N MET A 1 -5.00 -15.33 23.71
CA MET A 1 -5.76 -16.56 23.37
C MET A 1 -4.86 -17.47 22.56
N LYS A 2 -4.66 -18.73 22.98
CA LYS A 2 -3.90 -19.71 22.19
C LYS A 2 -4.75 -20.09 20.98
N LEU A 3 -4.35 -19.66 19.78
CA LEU A 3 -5.00 -20.08 18.53
C LEU A 3 -4.56 -21.52 18.24
N GLU A 4 -5.34 -22.49 18.72
CA GLU A 4 -5.16 -23.90 18.42
C GLU A 4 -5.63 -24.18 16.98
N GLY A 5 -4.70 -24.59 16.13
CA GLY A 5 -4.96 -24.97 14.75
C GLY A 5 -4.28 -26.30 14.43
N ARG A 6 -4.90 -27.11 13.58
CA ARG A 6 -4.33 -28.40 13.15
C ARG A 6 -3.12 -28.13 12.24
N PRO A 7 -2.00 -28.86 12.39
CA PRO A 7 -0.84 -28.64 11.53
C PRO A 7 -1.21 -28.97 10.08
N LEU A 8 -0.77 -28.14 9.12
CA LEU A 8 -1.13 -28.32 7.71
C LEU A 8 -0.58 -29.63 7.11
N THR A 9 0.41 -30.24 7.79
CA THR A 9 0.94 -31.57 7.48
C THR A 9 -0.07 -32.71 7.66
N SER A 10 -1.16 -32.48 8.40
CA SER A 10 -2.25 -33.45 8.57
C SER A 10 -3.18 -33.54 7.35
N LEU A 11 -3.12 -32.55 6.45
CA LEU A 11 -3.92 -32.52 5.24
C LEU A 11 -3.24 -33.35 4.14
N VAL A 12 -4.01 -34.17 3.41
CA VAL A 12 -3.51 -34.98 2.28
C VAL A 12 -4.51 -34.88 1.14
N GLY A 13 -4.01 -34.71 -0.10
CA GLY A 13 -4.84 -34.72 -1.29
C GLY A 13 -4.91 -33.37 -2.01
N ARG A 14 -4.89 -33.43 -3.36
CA ARG A 14 -4.82 -32.23 -4.22
C ARG A 14 -6.06 -31.36 -4.14
N GLU A 15 -7.23 -31.95 -3.94
CA GLU A 15 -8.50 -31.21 -3.86
C GLU A 15 -8.59 -30.38 -2.58
N ALA A 16 -8.15 -30.93 -1.46
CA ALA A 16 -8.10 -30.22 -0.18
C ALA A 16 -7.15 -29.00 -0.26
N TYR A 17 -6.00 -29.13 -0.92
CA TYR A 17 -5.10 -27.98 -1.14
C TYR A 17 -5.63 -26.96 -2.15
N ARG A 18 -6.47 -27.38 -3.10
CA ARG A 18 -7.12 -26.47 -4.06
C ARG A 18 -8.12 -25.57 -3.34
N GLN A 19 -8.85 -26.09 -2.37
CA GLN A 19 -9.78 -25.32 -1.53
C GLN A 19 -9.06 -24.31 -0.62
N LEU A 20 -7.77 -24.52 -0.33
CA LEU A 20 -6.98 -23.60 0.48
C LEU A 20 -6.41 -22.41 -0.30
N LEU A 21 -6.47 -22.43 -1.63
CA LEU A 21 -6.01 -21.29 -2.44
C LEU A 21 -6.92 -20.08 -2.21
N GLY A 22 -6.32 -18.92 -1.96
CA GLY A 22 -7.03 -17.68 -1.64
C GLY A 22 -7.41 -17.53 -0.16
N VAL A 23 -7.19 -18.55 0.68
CA VAL A 23 -7.47 -18.48 2.12
C VAL A 23 -6.59 -17.43 2.80
N LYS A 24 -7.19 -16.68 3.72
CA LYS A 24 -6.53 -15.66 4.54
C LYS A 24 -5.46 -16.27 5.43
N VAL A 25 -4.33 -15.59 5.53
CA VAL A 25 -3.18 -15.98 6.33
C VAL A 25 -2.98 -14.95 7.43
N PHE A 26 -2.75 -15.43 8.64
CA PHE A 26 -2.51 -14.66 9.85
C PHE A 26 -1.15 -15.02 10.47
N ASP A 27 -0.56 -14.08 11.19
CA ASP A 27 0.64 -14.29 11.99
C ASP A 27 0.34 -14.93 13.36
N ALA A 28 1.37 -15.31 14.10
CA ALA A 28 1.29 -15.87 15.45
C ALA A 28 0.57 -14.95 16.45
N ASP A 29 0.62 -13.63 16.24
CA ASP A 29 -0.09 -12.64 17.06
C ASP A 29 -1.55 -12.40 16.58
N GLY A 30 -2.00 -13.11 15.54
CA GLY A 30 -3.35 -13.00 14.97
C GLY A 30 -3.52 -11.93 13.89
N THR A 31 -2.46 -11.21 13.54
CA THR A 31 -2.47 -10.16 12.51
C THR A 31 -2.65 -10.75 11.11
N TYR A 32 -3.55 -10.21 10.31
CA TYR A 32 -3.72 -10.60 8.91
C TYR A 32 -2.50 -10.19 8.07
N VAL A 33 -1.87 -11.15 7.38
CA VAL A 33 -0.60 -10.94 6.64
C VAL A 33 -0.74 -11.08 5.12
N GLY A 34 -1.83 -11.67 4.62
CA GLY A 34 -2.05 -11.87 3.20
C GLY A 34 -2.83 -13.15 2.90
N TYR A 35 -2.65 -13.73 1.71
CA TYR A 35 -3.41 -14.91 1.29
C TYR A 35 -2.54 -15.99 0.65
N LEU A 36 -3.01 -17.22 0.69
CA LEU A 36 -2.32 -18.35 0.05
C LEU A 36 -2.46 -18.26 -1.47
N LYS A 37 -1.36 -18.04 -2.18
CA LYS A 37 -1.34 -17.92 -3.64
C LYS A 37 -1.15 -19.25 -4.35
N ARG A 38 -0.24 -20.10 -3.87
CA ARG A 38 0.10 -21.40 -4.51
C ARG A 38 0.49 -22.45 -3.48
N VAL A 39 0.19 -23.71 -3.80
CA VAL A 39 0.65 -24.89 -3.06
C VAL A 39 1.33 -25.85 -4.04
N TYR A 40 2.56 -26.24 -3.74
CA TYR A 40 3.28 -27.28 -4.46
C TYR A 40 3.09 -28.61 -3.74
N VAL A 41 2.45 -29.56 -4.41
CA VAL A 41 2.13 -30.90 -3.87
C VAL A 41 3.02 -31.94 -4.52
N GLU A 42 3.54 -32.87 -3.72
CA GLU A 42 4.35 -33.97 -4.22
C GLU A 42 3.48 -35.05 -4.89
N ARG A 43 3.89 -35.51 -6.08
CA ARG A 43 3.08 -36.44 -6.89
C ARG A 43 2.92 -37.82 -6.24
N ARG A 44 3.91 -38.30 -5.48
CA ARG A 44 3.92 -39.64 -4.87
C ARG A 44 3.17 -39.70 -3.53
N SER A 45 3.32 -38.69 -2.68
CA SER A 45 2.77 -38.69 -1.31
C SER A 45 1.46 -37.90 -1.19
N GLY A 46 1.11 -37.07 -2.17
CA GLY A 46 -0.06 -36.20 -2.11
C GLY A 46 0.01 -35.11 -1.04
N ARG A 47 1.19 -34.90 -0.43
CA ARG A 47 1.45 -33.90 0.62
C ARG A 47 2.02 -32.62 0.04
N ALA A 48 1.75 -31.50 0.70
CA ALA A 48 2.37 -30.22 0.35
C ALA A 48 3.88 -30.27 0.64
N ARG A 49 4.68 -29.81 -0.33
CA ARG A 49 6.15 -29.62 -0.19
C ARG A 49 6.49 -28.16 0.12
N ARG A 50 5.76 -27.22 -0.49
CA ARG A 50 6.01 -25.78 -0.37
C ARG A 50 4.73 -25.00 -0.61
N LEU A 51 4.54 -23.93 0.15
CA LEU A 51 3.43 -22.99 0.00
C LEU A 51 3.98 -21.61 -0.33
N ILE A 52 3.25 -20.85 -1.15
CA ILE A 52 3.57 -19.47 -1.48
C ILE A 52 2.43 -18.59 -1.00
N ILE A 53 2.76 -17.69 -0.10
CA ILE A 53 1.84 -16.70 0.45
C ILE A 53 2.15 -15.37 -0.23
N ARG A 54 1.11 -14.72 -0.73
CA ARG A 54 1.22 -13.34 -1.19
C ARG A 54 0.92 -12.45 0.01
N LEU A 55 1.95 -11.77 0.48
CA LEU A 55 1.84 -10.80 1.56
C LEU A 55 1.10 -9.55 1.07
N LEU A 56 0.57 -8.77 2.02
CA LEU A 56 -0.12 -7.51 1.73
C LEU A 56 0.79 -6.49 1.02
N ASP A 57 2.09 -6.53 1.30
CA ASP A 57 3.11 -5.71 0.63
C ASP A 57 3.46 -6.21 -0.79
N GLY A 58 2.75 -7.22 -1.30
CA GLY A 58 2.94 -7.79 -2.63
C GLY A 58 4.08 -8.82 -2.73
N ARG A 59 4.94 -8.96 -1.72
CA ARG A 59 6.03 -9.95 -1.69
C ARG A 59 5.46 -11.37 -1.66
N LEU A 60 6.22 -12.30 -2.24
CA LEU A 60 5.90 -13.72 -2.21
C LEU A 60 6.75 -14.41 -1.14
N LEU A 61 6.09 -14.88 -0.08
CA LEU A 61 6.74 -15.58 1.00
C LEU A 61 6.61 -17.10 0.81
N PRO A 62 7.71 -17.82 0.54
CA PRO A 62 7.68 -19.27 0.54
C PRO A 62 7.76 -19.82 1.97
N LEU A 63 6.86 -20.74 2.31
CA LEU A 63 6.84 -21.43 3.60
C LEU A 63 6.79 -22.94 3.42
N LYS A 64 7.33 -23.66 4.42
CA LYS A 64 7.13 -25.09 4.56
C LYS A 64 5.77 -25.36 5.22
N PRO A 65 5.10 -26.49 4.92
CA PRO A 65 3.84 -26.85 5.56
C PRO A 65 3.91 -26.97 7.09
N GLN A 66 5.09 -27.24 7.64
CA GLN A 66 5.34 -27.34 9.08
C GLN A 66 5.21 -25.99 9.80
N GLU A 67 5.39 -24.89 9.07
CA GLU A 67 5.33 -23.52 9.60
C GLU A 67 3.90 -22.95 9.59
N LEU A 68 2.91 -23.76 9.20
CA LEU A 68 1.53 -23.35 9.00
C LEU A 68 0.56 -24.25 9.78
N ARG A 69 -0.43 -23.62 10.40
CA ARG A 69 -1.55 -24.27 11.06
C ARG A 69 -2.86 -23.85 10.39
N LEU A 70 -3.74 -24.81 10.19
CA LEU A 70 -5.10 -24.57 9.69
C LEU A 70 -6.00 -24.24 10.88
N THR A 71 -6.65 -23.08 10.82
CA THR A 71 -7.66 -22.61 11.78
C THR A 71 -9.01 -22.48 11.07
N PRO A 72 -10.13 -22.33 11.81
CA PRO A 72 -11.44 -22.09 11.20
C PRO A 72 -11.51 -20.78 10.40
N THR A 73 -10.67 -19.80 10.75
CA THR A 73 -10.62 -18.47 10.12
C THR A 73 -9.62 -18.37 8.97
N GLY A 74 -8.70 -19.32 8.83
CA GLY A 74 -7.72 -19.35 7.76
C GLY A 74 -6.45 -20.14 8.09
N LEU A 75 -5.31 -19.65 7.64
CA LEU A 75 -3.99 -20.23 7.93
C LEU A 75 -3.24 -19.34 8.91
N LEU A 76 -2.62 -19.96 9.92
CA LEU A 76 -1.81 -19.27 10.91
C LEU A 76 -0.34 -19.66 10.75
N ILE A 77 0.54 -18.67 10.66
CA ILE A 77 1.99 -18.88 10.63
C ILE A 77 2.48 -19.00 12.07
N THR A 78 3.27 -20.04 12.36
CA THR A 78 3.74 -20.33 13.73
C THR A 78 4.86 -19.42 14.22
N ARG A 79 5.54 -18.70 13.30
CA ARG A 79 6.58 -17.72 13.62
C ARG A 79 6.03 -16.31 13.45
N ARG A 80 6.44 -15.37 14.31
CA ARG A 80 6.15 -13.95 14.14
C ARG A 80 6.74 -13.43 12.83
N LEU A 81 5.89 -12.84 12.00
CA LEU A 81 6.27 -12.10 10.82
C LEU A 81 5.96 -10.63 11.06
N ARG A 82 7.03 -9.82 11.11
CA ARG A 82 6.90 -8.37 10.91
C ARG A 82 6.58 -8.11 9.44
N VAL A 83 5.33 -8.36 9.06
CA VAL A 83 4.77 -7.81 7.84
C VAL A 83 4.48 -6.36 8.17
N GLU A 84 5.36 -5.47 7.73
CA GLU A 84 5.00 -4.06 7.60
C GLU A 84 3.71 -4.04 6.78
N THR A 85 2.63 -3.61 7.42
CA THR A 85 1.30 -3.53 6.84
C THR A 85 1.44 -2.90 5.46
N GLY A 86 1.21 -3.70 4.41
CA GLY A 86 1.36 -3.28 3.01
C GLY A 86 0.51 -2.07 2.60
N GLY A 87 -0.37 -1.59 3.50
CA GLY A 87 -1.09 -0.33 3.41
C GLY A 87 -0.20 0.85 3.02
N LEU A 88 0.94 1.03 3.69
CA LEU A 88 1.85 2.13 3.37
C LEU A 88 2.31 2.07 1.90
N SER A 89 2.71 0.89 1.42
CA SER A 89 3.19 0.73 0.05
C SER A 89 2.09 0.90 -0.99
N THR A 90 0.85 0.51 -0.67
CA THR A 90 -0.30 0.67 -1.55
C THR A 90 -0.78 2.12 -1.58
N SER A 91 -0.86 2.78 -0.42
CA SER A 91 -1.28 4.18 -0.29
C SER A 91 -0.25 5.12 -0.93
N LEU A 92 1.05 4.84 -0.74
CA LEU A 92 2.12 5.58 -1.45
C LEU A 92 2.03 5.42 -2.96
N ARG A 93 1.88 4.19 -3.45
CA ARG A 93 1.75 3.93 -4.89
C ARG A 93 0.50 4.63 -5.45
N ARG A 94 -0.60 4.60 -4.71
CA ARG A 94 -1.85 5.22 -5.14
C ARG A 94 -1.72 6.76 -5.18
N LEU A 95 -1.04 7.35 -4.19
CA LEU A 95 -0.74 8.77 -4.17
C LEU A 95 0.16 9.17 -5.35
N GLU A 96 1.22 8.40 -5.63
CA GLU A 96 2.08 8.59 -6.81
C GLU A 96 1.27 8.56 -8.11
N GLU A 97 0.41 7.55 -8.30
CA GLU A 97 -0.45 7.41 -9.47
C GLU A 97 -1.44 8.57 -9.62
N ALA A 98 -2.08 9.00 -8.52
CA ALA A 98 -3.05 10.10 -8.53
C ALA A 98 -2.39 11.44 -8.87
N VAL A 99 -1.24 11.75 -8.26
CA VAL A 99 -0.46 12.97 -8.53
C VAL A 99 0.00 13.00 -9.99
N MET A 100 0.50 11.89 -10.53
CA MET A 100 0.89 11.81 -11.94
C MET A 100 -0.29 12.06 -12.89
N GLU A 101 -1.46 11.50 -12.57
CA GLU A 101 -2.65 11.66 -13.41
C GLU A 101 -3.17 13.11 -13.36
N ILE A 102 -3.09 13.78 -12.21
CA ILE A 102 -3.42 15.22 -12.10
C ILE A 102 -2.52 16.06 -13.01
N LYS A 103 -1.21 15.79 -13.02
CA LYS A 103 -0.26 16.48 -13.92
C LYS A 103 -0.61 16.29 -15.39
N ARG A 104 -0.93 15.06 -15.80
CA ARG A 104 -1.37 14.76 -17.18
C ARG A 104 -2.66 15.46 -17.54
N ILE A 105 -3.61 15.53 -16.62
CA ILE A 105 -4.86 16.26 -16.87
C ILE A 105 -4.57 17.75 -17.09
N ARG A 106 -3.67 18.36 -16.31
CA ARG A 106 -3.26 19.75 -16.51
C ARG A 106 -2.66 19.98 -17.89
N GLU A 107 -1.69 19.16 -18.30
CA GLU A 107 -1.09 19.23 -19.64
C GLU A 107 -2.17 19.13 -20.74
N ARG A 108 -3.11 18.19 -20.58
CA ARG A 108 -4.17 17.96 -21.55
C ARG A 108 -5.22 19.08 -21.60
N ILE A 109 -5.46 19.77 -20.49
CA ILE A 109 -6.28 20.99 -20.47
C ILE A 109 -5.58 22.11 -21.25
N LEU A 110 -4.25 22.27 -21.09
CA LEU A 110 -3.49 23.26 -21.85
C LEU A 110 -3.54 22.97 -23.37
N GLU A 111 -3.35 21.72 -23.77
CA GLU A 111 -3.50 21.30 -25.19
C GLU A 111 -4.89 21.59 -25.75
N LEU A 112 -5.95 21.35 -24.96
CA LEU A 112 -7.33 21.66 -25.35
C LEU A 112 -7.58 23.16 -25.49
N ASP A 113 -7.00 23.96 -24.60
CA ASP A 113 -7.10 25.42 -24.62
C ASP A 113 -6.41 25.98 -25.87
N GLU A 114 -5.20 25.50 -26.18
CA GLU A 114 -4.46 25.88 -27.39
C GLU A 114 -5.24 25.53 -28.67
N ALA A 115 -5.76 24.31 -28.79
CA ALA A 115 -6.53 23.88 -29.96
C ALA A 115 -7.83 24.69 -30.15
N TYR A 116 -8.49 25.07 -29.04
CA TYR A 116 -9.67 25.92 -29.11
C TYR A 116 -9.31 27.35 -29.55
N ILE A 117 -8.25 27.93 -28.99
CA ILE A 117 -7.77 29.28 -29.35
C ILE A 117 -7.33 29.33 -30.82
N ALA A 118 -6.69 28.27 -31.31
CA ALA A 118 -6.30 28.12 -32.72
C ALA A 118 -7.50 27.94 -33.68
N GLY A 119 -8.71 27.71 -33.15
CA GLY A 119 -9.93 27.50 -33.94
C GLY A 119 -10.03 26.10 -34.55
N GLU A 120 -9.20 25.15 -34.11
CA GLU A 120 -9.19 23.76 -34.60
C GLU A 120 -10.35 22.92 -34.04
N MET A 121 -11.07 23.47 -33.06
CA MET A 121 -12.15 22.78 -32.35
C MET A 121 -13.35 23.70 -32.10
N SER A 122 -14.56 23.16 -32.26
CA SER A 122 -15.81 23.86 -31.95
C SER A 122 -15.96 24.08 -30.43
N ARG A 123 -16.62 25.17 -30.04
CA ARG A 123 -16.93 25.49 -28.63
C ARG A 123 -17.63 24.37 -27.86
N ASP A 124 -18.60 23.69 -28.44
CA ASP A 124 -19.35 22.64 -27.73
C ASP A 124 -18.46 21.41 -27.44
N THR A 125 -17.66 21.01 -28.42
CA THR A 125 -16.65 19.94 -28.26
C THR A 125 -15.62 20.30 -27.19
N TYR A 126 -15.12 21.53 -27.20
CA TYR A 126 -14.19 22.05 -26.19
C TYR A 126 -14.78 21.96 -24.77
N LEU A 127 -15.98 22.50 -24.57
CA LEU A 127 -16.63 22.51 -23.26
C LEU A 127 -16.90 21.09 -22.74
N SER A 128 -17.29 20.17 -23.62
CA SER A 128 -17.52 18.77 -23.26
C SER A 128 -16.24 18.08 -22.79
N PHE A 129 -15.11 18.25 -23.49
CA PHE A 129 -13.84 17.63 -23.07
C PHE A 129 -13.27 18.28 -21.82
N ARG A 130 -13.28 19.61 -21.75
CA ARG A 130 -12.77 20.36 -20.59
C ARG A 130 -13.53 20.02 -19.32
N SER A 131 -14.86 19.98 -19.37
CA SER A 131 -15.67 19.60 -18.19
C SER A 131 -15.41 18.17 -17.70
N GLY A 132 -15.20 17.22 -18.61
CA GLY A 132 -14.84 15.84 -18.24
C GLY A 132 -13.48 15.73 -17.55
N LEU A 133 -12.48 16.48 -18.04
CA LEU A 133 -11.15 16.54 -17.44
C LEU A 133 -11.17 17.21 -16.06
N GLU A 134 -11.89 18.33 -15.92
CA GLU A 134 -12.04 19.03 -14.64
C GLU A 134 -12.77 18.17 -13.59
N LEU A 135 -13.81 17.44 -13.99
CA LEU A 135 -14.50 16.52 -13.09
C LEU A 135 -13.55 15.43 -12.58
N LYS A 136 -12.77 14.81 -13.48
CA LYS A 136 -11.77 13.80 -13.11
C LYS A 136 -10.68 14.38 -12.21
N ARG A 137 -10.22 15.60 -12.50
CA ARG A 137 -9.23 16.32 -11.69
C ARG A 137 -9.73 16.52 -10.26
N ARG A 138 -10.97 17.01 -10.08
CA ARG A 138 -11.59 17.19 -8.75
C ARG A 138 -11.70 15.88 -7.96
N GLN A 139 -12.08 14.79 -8.63
CA GLN A 139 -12.16 13.46 -8.01
C GLN A 139 -10.78 13.00 -7.52
N LEU A 140 -9.74 13.16 -8.34
CA LEU A 140 -8.37 12.82 -7.96
C LEU A 140 -7.83 13.71 -6.84
N LEU A 141 -8.14 15.00 -6.84
CA LEU A 141 -7.73 15.92 -5.76
C LEU A 141 -8.40 15.54 -4.43
N SER A 142 -9.68 15.18 -4.45
CA SER A 142 -10.36 14.64 -3.25
C SER A 142 -9.72 13.33 -2.76
N GLU A 143 -9.33 12.44 -3.67
CA GLU A 143 -8.63 11.19 -3.33
C GLU A 143 -7.25 11.48 -2.73
N VAL A 144 -6.49 12.42 -3.32
CA VAL A 144 -5.19 12.85 -2.82
C VAL A 144 -5.29 13.42 -1.41
N ARG A 145 -6.31 14.23 -1.10
CA ARG A 145 -6.53 14.75 0.28
C ARG A 145 -6.67 13.59 1.29
N GLY A 146 -7.51 12.60 0.99
CA GLY A 146 -7.68 11.44 1.86
C GLY A 146 -6.41 10.61 2.04
N LEU A 147 -5.65 10.40 0.96
CA LEU A 147 -4.37 9.67 1.01
C LEU A 147 -3.28 10.43 1.78
N VAL A 148 -3.25 11.76 1.67
CA VAL A 148 -2.33 12.62 2.44
C VAL A 148 -2.60 12.46 3.94
N GLU A 149 -3.85 12.59 4.38
CA GLU A 149 -4.23 12.43 5.78
C GLU A 149 -3.87 11.03 6.33
N GLU A 150 -4.15 9.99 5.54
CA GLU A 150 -3.80 8.60 5.89
C GLU A 150 -2.28 8.43 6.06
N LEU A 151 -1.49 8.93 5.11
CA LEU A 151 -0.03 8.80 5.12
C LEU A 151 0.62 9.65 6.21
N GLU A 152 0.10 10.84 6.51
CA GLU A 152 0.56 11.66 7.64
C GLU A 152 0.36 10.96 8.98
N SER A 153 -0.81 10.33 9.17
CA SER A 153 -1.07 9.50 10.36
C SER A 153 -0.08 8.34 10.46
N GLN A 154 0.21 7.68 9.34
CA GLN A 154 1.18 6.59 9.29
C GLN A 154 2.60 7.06 9.58
N VAL A 155 3.02 8.23 9.07
CA VAL A 155 4.33 8.84 9.38
C VAL A 155 4.47 9.10 10.87
N SER A 156 3.44 9.68 11.50
CA SER A 156 3.45 9.91 12.96
C SER A 156 3.69 8.63 13.75
N GLY A 157 3.01 7.53 13.37
CA GLY A 157 3.22 6.21 13.97
C GLY A 157 4.63 5.64 13.74
N LEU A 158 5.19 5.82 12.54
CA LEU A 158 6.57 5.41 12.24
C LEU A 158 7.60 6.22 13.03
N GLU A 159 7.34 7.51 13.28
CA GLU A 159 8.19 8.34 14.13
C GLU A 159 8.13 7.93 15.60
N GLU A 160 6.96 7.53 16.10
CA GLU A 160 6.82 6.94 17.44
C GLU A 160 7.59 5.62 17.57
N GLU A 161 7.47 4.71 16.58
CA GLU A 161 8.26 3.48 16.55
C GLU A 161 9.76 3.80 16.54
N ARG A 162 10.17 4.79 15.73
CA ARG A 162 11.57 5.27 15.68
C ARG A 162 12.03 5.78 17.05
N ARG A 163 11.25 6.60 17.75
CA ARG A 163 11.54 7.11 19.10
C ARG A 163 11.66 5.96 20.11
N GLY A 164 10.75 4.99 20.05
CA GLY A 164 10.77 3.80 20.91
C GLY A 164 11.95 2.87 20.65
N LEU A 165 12.39 2.73 19.40
CA LEU A 165 13.59 1.98 19.06
C LEU A 165 14.86 2.69 19.52
N LEU A 166 14.93 4.02 19.38
CA LEU A 166 16.05 4.83 19.87
C LEU A 166 16.19 4.77 21.39
N SER A 167 15.09 4.74 22.14
CA SER A 167 15.14 4.61 23.61
C SER A 167 15.61 3.22 24.04
N LYS A 168 15.13 2.15 23.38
CA LYS A 168 15.58 0.76 23.61
C LYS A 168 17.05 0.53 23.24
N LEU A 169 17.56 1.23 22.23
CA LEU A 169 18.97 1.18 21.82
C LEU A 169 19.94 1.64 22.91
N ARG A 170 19.50 2.52 23.82
CA ARG A 170 20.31 3.00 24.95
C ARG A 170 20.55 1.92 26.02
N SER A 171 19.68 0.92 26.11
CA SER A 171 19.74 -0.16 27.11
C SER A 171 20.05 -1.54 26.53
N ALA A 172 20.24 -1.65 25.21
CA ALA A 172 20.39 -2.93 24.50
C ALA A 172 21.84 -3.45 24.41
N SER A 173 21.96 -4.78 24.27
CA SER A 173 23.23 -5.51 24.06
C SER A 173 23.82 -5.27 22.65
N ALA A 174 25.10 -5.53 22.44
CA ALA A 174 25.80 -5.25 21.17
C ALA A 174 25.15 -5.90 19.93
N HIS A 175 24.54 -7.08 20.08
CA HIS A 175 23.86 -7.78 18.98
C HIS A 175 22.51 -7.13 18.61
N GLU A 176 21.72 -6.77 19.62
CA GLU A 176 20.44 -6.06 19.47
C GLU A 176 20.62 -4.65 18.89
N ARG A 177 21.76 -4.00 19.16
CA ARG A 177 22.12 -2.71 18.55
C ARG A 177 22.28 -2.81 17.04
N GLY A 178 22.84 -3.92 16.54
CA GLY A 178 23.05 -4.13 15.10
C GLY A 178 21.74 -4.27 14.31
N GLU A 179 20.79 -5.04 14.85
CA GLU A 179 19.46 -5.21 14.23
C GLU A 179 18.62 -3.93 14.33
N ALA A 180 18.63 -3.27 15.50
CA ALA A 180 17.94 -2.00 15.69
C ALA A 180 18.49 -0.89 14.78
N ALA A 181 19.81 -0.81 14.58
CA ALA A 181 20.42 0.17 13.67
C ALA A 181 20.01 -0.05 12.20
N ARG A 182 19.90 -1.30 11.74
CA ARG A 182 19.40 -1.59 10.38
C ARG A 182 17.95 -1.15 10.23
N ARG A 183 17.11 -1.44 11.23
CA ARG A 183 15.69 -1.07 11.23
C ARG A 183 15.47 0.45 11.32
N LEU A 184 16.29 1.16 12.08
CA LEU A 184 16.27 2.62 12.10
C LEU A 184 16.62 3.24 10.76
N ARG A 185 17.59 2.66 10.04
CA ARG A 185 17.94 3.11 8.68
C ARG A 185 16.79 2.88 7.69
N SER A 186 16.14 1.73 7.73
CA SER A 186 14.99 1.46 6.85
C SER A 186 13.81 2.39 7.16
N LEU A 187 13.48 2.60 8.43
CA LEU A 187 12.44 3.55 8.84
C LEU A 187 12.74 4.98 8.38
N ARG A 188 13.99 5.43 8.52
CA ARG A 188 14.40 6.76 8.06
C ARG A 188 14.18 6.93 6.55
N MET A 189 14.62 5.96 5.75
CA MET A 189 14.43 6.00 4.30
C MET A 189 12.95 6.03 3.91
N LEU A 190 12.11 5.25 4.60
CA LEU A 190 10.66 5.24 4.37
C LEU A 190 10.03 6.59 4.70
N ILE A 191 10.33 7.16 5.87
CA ILE A 191 9.81 8.47 6.28
C ILE A 191 10.20 9.56 5.28
N THR A 192 11.48 9.59 4.86
CA THR A 192 11.94 10.56 3.86
C THR A 192 11.15 10.45 2.55
N ARG A 193 10.97 9.23 2.03
CA ARG A 193 10.22 9.01 0.79
C ARG A 193 8.75 9.42 0.92
N ILE A 194 8.10 9.14 2.04
CA ILE A 194 6.71 9.55 2.27
C ILE A 194 6.62 11.08 2.28
N ASN A 195 7.52 11.75 2.99
CA ASN A 195 7.51 13.21 3.08
C ASN A 195 7.72 13.89 1.72
N GLU A 196 8.63 13.40 0.88
CA GLU A 196 8.83 13.92 -0.48
C GLU A 196 7.55 13.83 -1.34
N LEU A 197 6.82 12.72 -1.23
CA LEU A 197 5.55 12.53 -1.95
C LEU A 197 4.43 13.39 -1.38
N LEU A 198 4.37 13.55 -0.05
CA LEU A 198 3.41 14.42 0.61
C LEU A 198 3.62 15.89 0.21
N GLU A 199 4.87 16.36 0.16
CA GLU A 199 5.19 17.71 -0.33
C GLU A 199 4.72 17.91 -1.77
N THR A 200 4.98 16.94 -2.64
CA THR A 200 4.52 16.99 -4.04
C THR A 200 2.99 17.03 -4.12
N ALA A 201 2.30 16.20 -3.33
CA ALA A 201 0.84 16.16 -3.30
C ALA A 201 0.23 17.47 -2.75
N LYS A 202 0.81 18.03 -1.69
CA LYS A 202 0.40 19.32 -1.11
C LYS A 202 0.58 20.47 -2.08
N HIS A 203 1.65 20.45 -2.87
CA HIS A 203 1.84 21.42 -3.94
C HIS A 203 0.71 21.35 -4.97
N GLU A 204 0.32 20.15 -5.42
CA GLU A 204 -0.81 19.99 -6.35
C GLU A 204 -2.14 20.47 -5.75
N LEU A 205 -2.36 20.28 -4.45
CA LEU A 205 -3.52 20.80 -3.73
C LEU A 205 -3.49 22.34 -3.61
N SER A 206 -2.32 22.93 -3.37
CA SER A 206 -2.16 24.40 -3.29
C SER A 206 -2.52 25.07 -4.61
N LEU A 207 -2.12 24.47 -5.74
CA LEU A 207 -2.46 24.98 -7.08
C LEU A 207 -3.97 24.92 -7.37
N GLU A 208 -4.73 24.05 -6.70
CA GLU A 208 -6.20 24.06 -6.76
C GLU A 208 -6.76 25.27 -6.03
N MET A 209 -6.28 25.55 -4.81
CA MET A 209 -6.74 26.68 -4.00
C MET A 209 -6.46 28.02 -4.66
N GLU A 210 -5.28 28.21 -5.26
CA GLU A 210 -4.94 29.44 -5.99
C GLU A 210 -5.87 29.69 -7.19
N LEU A 211 -6.34 28.64 -7.87
CA LEU A 211 -7.27 28.75 -8.98
C LEU A 211 -8.69 29.09 -8.50
N ASP A 212 -9.14 28.46 -7.41
CA ASP A 212 -10.47 28.74 -6.84
C ASP A 212 -10.54 30.17 -6.29
N ASP A 213 -9.50 30.63 -5.58
CA ASP A 213 -9.39 31.99 -5.05
C ASP A 213 -9.32 33.04 -6.19
N PHE A 214 -8.58 32.74 -7.27
CA PHE A 214 -8.52 33.61 -8.45
C PHE A 214 -9.91 33.75 -9.10
N ILE A 215 -10.62 32.64 -9.30
CA ILE A 215 -11.97 32.62 -9.87
C ILE A 215 -12.93 33.42 -8.98
N GLU A 216 -12.90 33.24 -7.66
CA GLU A 216 -13.73 34.03 -6.74
C GLU A 216 -13.42 35.53 -6.79
N SER A 217 -12.15 35.90 -6.95
CA SER A 217 -11.74 37.31 -7.06
C SER A 217 -12.19 37.98 -8.36
N CYS A 218 -12.27 37.23 -9.46
CA CYS A 218 -12.72 37.74 -10.76
C CYS A 218 -14.26 37.79 -10.88
N LEU A 219 -14.99 37.11 -9.99
CA LEU A 219 -16.45 37.06 -9.96
C LEU A 219 -17.08 38.02 -8.92
N ARG A 220 -16.27 38.77 -8.17
CA ARG A 220 -16.70 39.88 -7.30
C ARG A 220 -16.48 41.23 -7.99
#